data_AF-A0A7S2BHX2-F1
#
_entry.id   AF-A0A7S2BHX2-F1
#
_cell.length_a   1.000
_cell.length_b   1.000
_cell.length_c   1.000
_cell.angle_alpha   90.00
_cell.angle_beta   90.00
_cell.angle_gamma   90.00
#
_symmetry.space_group_name_H-M   'P 1'
#
loop_
_entity.id
_entity.type
_entity.pdbx_description
1 polymer ?
#
loop_
_entity_poly.entity_id
_entity_poly.type
_entity_poly.pdbx_seq_one_letter_code
_entity_poly.pdbx_strand_id
1 'polypeptide(L)'
;YMDRIVSLWDREGVLQQLSQHKLVFVETTDVVETTLALDNYRRACDCGRGAVFLSIARGKVSEGIDFDRHYGRCVVMMGVPYQYTLSRVLRARLEYLRETFAIREDDYLSFDALRQAAQCVGRVIRSKNDYGLMVFADCRYNRSDKRNKLPGWISSQLRDAHLNLSVDMCSHVAREYMKKLATVPVDEMEMRKHLLSESALAQRGRLASSSSGKEDDGTAVVLP
;
A
#
# COMPACT_ATOMS: atom_id res chain seq x y z
N TYR A 1 -13.89 4.61 15.31
CA TYR A 1 -12.75 3.86 15.86
C TYR A 1 -11.58 4.80 16.07
N MET A 2 -11.11 5.48 15.02
CA MET A 2 -10.03 6.48 15.08
C MET A 2 -10.22 7.50 16.21
N ASP A 3 -11.38 8.17 16.30
CA ASP A 3 -11.64 9.16 17.35
C ASP A 3 -11.40 8.62 18.76
N ARG A 4 -11.86 7.39 19.03
CA ARG A 4 -11.67 6.75 20.34
C ARG A 4 -10.18 6.52 20.65
N ILE A 5 -9.41 6.10 19.65
CA ILE A 5 -7.97 5.87 19.79
C ILE A 5 -7.22 7.18 19.96
N VAL A 6 -7.55 8.21 19.18
CA VAL A 6 -6.95 9.53 19.28
C VAL A 6 -7.24 10.15 20.65
N SER A 7 -8.49 10.09 21.14
CA SER A 7 -8.83 10.55 22.48
C SER A 7 -8.12 9.77 23.59
N LEU A 8 -7.91 8.45 23.41
CA LEU A 8 -7.13 7.65 24.35
C LEU A 8 -5.66 8.07 24.33
N TRP A 9 -5.06 8.24 23.15
CA TRP A 9 -3.67 8.66 23.00
C TRP A 9 -3.42 10.07 23.53
N ASP A 10 -4.41 10.96 23.47
CA ASP A 10 -4.34 12.27 24.08
C ASP A 10 -4.29 12.16 25.61
N ARG A 11 -5.22 11.39 26.19
CA ARG A 11 -5.29 11.14 27.64
C ARG A 11 -4.04 10.48 28.20
N GLU A 12 -3.46 9.52 27.47
CA GLU A 12 -2.25 8.81 27.87
C GLU A 12 -0.95 9.61 27.55
N GLY A 13 -1.06 10.81 26.96
CA GLY A 13 0.09 11.65 26.62
C GLY A 13 0.90 11.18 25.40
N VAL A 14 0.46 10.13 24.71
CA VAL A 14 1.12 9.57 23.51
C VAL A 14 1.14 10.59 22.38
N LEU A 15 0.06 11.36 22.18
CA LEU A 15 0.03 12.40 21.14
C LEU A 15 1.04 13.52 21.42
N GLN A 16 1.27 13.85 22.69
CA GLN A 16 2.23 14.88 23.08
C GLN A 16 3.65 14.42 22.79
N GLN A 17 3.99 13.16 23.11
CA GLN A 17 5.27 12.55 22.77
C GLN A 17 5.49 12.47 21.25
N LEU A 18 4.45 12.13 20.48
CA LEU A 18 4.51 12.09 19.02
C LEU A 18 4.74 13.49 18.43
N SER A 19 4.05 14.49 18.97
CA SER A 19 4.13 15.89 18.55
C SER A 19 5.49 16.53 18.79
N GLN A 20 6.29 16.01 19.73
CA GLN A 20 7.69 16.40 19.89
C GLN A 20 8.55 16.02 18.67
N HIS A 21 8.21 14.93 17.98
CA HIS A 21 8.97 14.42 16.85
C HIS A 21 8.40 14.84 15.49
N LYS A 22 7.07 14.80 15.32
CA LYS A 22 6.38 15.10 14.05
C LYS A 22 5.04 15.75 14.30
N LEU A 23 4.59 16.62 13.40
CA LEU A 23 3.25 17.20 13.48
C LEU A 23 2.19 16.15 13.14
N VAL A 24 1.12 16.09 13.93
CA VAL A 24 0.04 15.10 13.75
C VAL A 24 -1.15 15.78 13.10
N PHE A 25 -1.62 15.19 12.00
CA PHE A 25 -2.82 15.60 11.28
C PHE A 25 -3.80 14.43 11.25
N VAL A 26 -5.09 14.73 11.31
CA VAL A 26 -6.16 13.73 11.39
C VAL A 26 -7.19 14.02 10.31
N GLU A 27 -7.63 12.99 9.60
CA GLU A 27 -8.76 13.07 8.67
C GLU A 27 -10.06 13.33 9.43
N THR A 28 -10.84 14.30 8.98
CA THR A 28 -12.17 14.58 9.53
C THR A 28 -13.25 14.25 8.50
N THR A 29 -14.52 14.24 8.91
CA THR A 29 -15.63 14.01 7.98
C THR A 29 -15.82 15.17 7.00
N ASP A 30 -15.39 16.37 7.39
CA ASP A 30 -15.44 17.58 6.57
C ASP A 30 -14.32 17.58 5.53
N VAL A 31 -14.70 17.85 4.28
CA VAL A 31 -13.79 17.93 3.14
C VAL A 31 -12.88 19.15 3.25
N VAL A 32 -13.41 20.28 3.74
CA VAL A 32 -12.64 21.53 3.81
C VAL A 32 -11.52 21.40 4.82
N GLU A 33 -11.84 20.95 6.03
CA GLU A 33 -10.85 20.66 7.08
C GLU A 33 -9.83 19.62 6.64
N THR A 34 -10.27 18.53 6.00
CA THR A 34 -9.36 17.47 5.52
C THR A 34 -8.39 18.01 4.46
N THR A 35 -8.87 18.88 3.56
CA THR A 35 -8.02 19.51 2.54
C THR A 35 -6.98 20.42 3.19
N LEU A 36 -7.39 21.23 4.17
CA LEU A 36 -6.48 22.09 4.92
C LEU A 36 -5.44 21.27 5.71
N ALA A 37 -5.86 20.16 6.31
CA ALA A 37 -4.96 19.24 7.01
C ALA A 37 -3.93 18.61 6.06
N LEU A 38 -4.35 18.21 4.85
CA LEU A 38 -3.45 17.67 3.82
C LEU A 38 -2.44 18.71 3.32
N ASP A 39 -2.86 19.95 3.12
CA ASP A 39 -1.97 21.03 2.69
C ASP A 39 -0.93 21.35 3.77
N ASN A 40 -1.36 21.42 5.03
CA ASN A 40 -0.45 21.62 6.15
C ASN A 40 0.48 20.42 6.37
N TYR A 41 0.01 19.19 6.13
CA TYR A 41 0.84 17.99 6.13
C TYR A 41 1.98 18.08 5.11
N ARG A 42 1.67 18.48 3.87
CA ARG A 42 2.69 18.65 2.82
C ARG A 42 3.71 19.73 3.19
N ARG A 43 3.24 20.89 3.66
CA ARG A 43 4.13 21.97 4.13
C ARG A 43 5.05 21.50 5.27
N ALA A 44 4.52 20.76 6.23
CA ALA A 44 5.32 20.24 7.35
C ALA A 44 6.40 19.24 6.89
N CYS A 45 6.11 18.44 5.87
CA CYS A 45 7.09 17.55 5.23
C CYS A 45 8.17 18.34 4.49
N ASP A 46 7.80 19.39 3.76
CA ASP A 46 8.73 20.22 2.98
C ASP A 46 9.63 21.10 3.85
N CYS A 47 9.12 21.58 5.00
CA CYS A 47 9.89 22.35 5.96
C CYS A 47 10.87 21.51 6.81
N GLY A 48 10.95 20.20 6.60
CA GLY A 48 11.88 19.31 7.31
C GLY A 48 11.47 18.90 8.73
N ARG A 49 10.36 19.45 9.26
CA ARG A 49 9.79 19.01 10.56
C ARG A 49 9.26 17.59 10.49
N GLY A 50 8.65 17.23 9.36
CA GLY A 50 7.97 15.97 9.14
C GLY A 50 6.61 15.90 9.82
N ALA A 51 5.74 15.05 9.29
CA ALA A 51 4.37 14.92 9.75
C ALA A 51 3.90 13.46 9.77
N VAL A 52 2.83 13.21 10.52
CA VAL A 52 2.07 11.96 10.56
C VAL A 52 0.64 12.31 10.21
N PHE A 53 0.09 11.62 9.21
CA PHE A 53 -1.31 11.78 8.81
C PHE A 53 -2.09 10.54 9.21
N LEU A 54 -3.04 10.70 10.13
CA LEU A 54 -3.95 9.64 10.56
C LEU A 54 -5.19 9.67 9.66
N SER A 55 -5.32 8.67 8.80
CA SER A 55 -6.44 8.53 7.86
C SER A 55 -7.23 7.24 8.10
N ILE A 56 -8.43 7.20 7.53
CA ILE A 56 -9.30 6.04 7.57
C ILE A 56 -9.13 5.27 6.26
N ALA A 57 -8.89 3.96 6.33
CA ALA A 57 -8.64 3.11 5.16
C ALA A 57 -9.81 3.01 4.16
N ARG A 58 -11.02 3.40 4.54
CA ARG A 58 -12.21 3.52 3.66
C ARG A 58 -12.72 4.97 3.61
N GLY A 59 -11.82 5.90 3.90
CA GLY A 59 -12.06 7.34 3.89
C GLY A 59 -11.67 7.96 2.56
N LYS A 60 -12.00 9.24 2.40
CA LYS A 60 -11.79 9.99 1.16
C LYS A 60 -10.30 10.09 0.82
N VAL A 61 -9.46 10.24 1.85
CA VAL A 61 -8.01 10.37 1.69
C VAL A 61 -7.41 9.09 1.13
N SER A 62 -7.79 7.92 1.67
CA SER A 62 -7.27 6.63 1.22
C SER A 62 -7.68 6.24 -0.21
N GLU A 63 -8.78 6.80 -0.71
CA GLU A 63 -9.28 6.53 -2.06
C GLU A 63 -8.78 7.53 -3.10
N GLY A 64 -8.73 8.83 -2.77
CA GLY A 64 -8.52 9.90 -3.74
C GLY A 64 -7.15 10.58 -3.69
N ILE A 65 -6.36 10.37 -2.63
CA ILE A 65 -5.13 11.13 -2.40
C ILE A 65 -3.91 10.22 -2.51
N ASP A 66 -2.89 10.74 -3.18
CA ASP A 66 -1.64 10.07 -3.42
C ASP A 66 -0.51 10.70 -2.62
N PHE A 67 0.33 9.85 -2.04
CA PHE A 67 1.48 10.26 -1.25
C PHE A 67 2.75 9.95 -2.03
N ASP A 68 3.09 10.83 -2.97
CA ASP A 68 4.28 10.66 -3.83
C ASP A 68 5.57 10.95 -3.05
N ARG A 69 6.64 10.17 -3.31
CA ARG A 69 8.00 10.43 -2.83
C ARG A 69 8.12 10.58 -1.31
N HIS A 70 8.56 11.76 -0.85
CA HIS A 70 8.84 12.02 0.56
C HIS A 70 7.57 12.23 1.38
N TYR A 71 6.42 12.43 0.75
CA TYR A 71 5.14 12.54 1.44
C TYR A 71 4.63 11.20 1.99
N GLY A 72 5.20 10.07 1.58
CA GLY A 72 4.78 8.73 1.99
C GLY A 72 5.96 7.80 2.23
N ARG A 73 6.87 8.10 3.17
CA ARG A 73 8.02 7.20 3.43
C ARG A 73 7.69 5.96 4.23
N CYS A 74 6.64 6.00 5.05
CA CYS A 74 6.18 4.87 5.83
C CYS A 74 4.66 4.91 5.90
N VAL A 75 4.02 3.77 5.62
CA VAL A 75 2.60 3.57 5.88
C VAL A 75 2.41 2.39 6.80
N VAL A 76 1.65 2.65 7.86
CA VAL A 76 1.29 1.68 8.88
C VAL A 76 -0.20 1.40 8.76
N MET A 77 -0.54 0.20 8.32
CA MET A 77 -1.91 -0.30 8.29
C MET A 77 -2.25 -0.84 9.69
N MET A 78 -3.00 -0.06 10.46
CA MET A 78 -3.45 -0.43 11.80
C MET A 78 -4.70 -1.32 11.71
N GLY A 79 -4.54 -2.60 12.05
CA GLY A 79 -5.65 -3.55 11.95
C GLY A 79 -5.97 -3.98 10.52
N VAL A 80 -7.06 -4.74 10.36
CA VAL A 80 -7.60 -5.16 9.06
C VAL A 80 -8.89 -4.37 8.78
N PRO A 81 -9.01 -3.66 7.63
CA PRO A 81 -10.13 -2.74 7.38
C PRO A 81 -11.40 -3.46 6.93
N TYR A 82 -12.01 -4.23 7.83
CA TYR A 82 -13.27 -4.93 7.59
C TYR A 82 -14.45 -3.95 7.42
N GLN A 83 -15.39 -4.32 6.56
CA GLN A 83 -16.68 -3.64 6.48
C GLN A 83 -17.56 -3.98 7.70
N TYR A 84 -18.50 -3.11 8.00
CA TYR A 84 -19.48 -3.35 9.06
C TYR A 84 -20.42 -4.50 8.69
N THR A 85 -20.21 -5.65 9.33
CA THR A 85 -20.87 -6.94 9.00
C THR A 85 -22.36 -6.96 9.29
N LEU A 86 -22.86 -6.11 10.19
CA LEU A 86 -24.28 -6.05 10.54
C LEU A 86 -25.12 -5.17 9.59
N SER A 87 -24.52 -4.63 8.52
CA SER A 87 -25.25 -3.88 7.49
C SER A 87 -26.19 -4.81 6.71
N ARG A 88 -27.47 -4.43 6.58
CA ARG A 88 -28.46 -5.19 5.81
C ARG A 88 -28.05 -5.35 4.34
N VAL A 89 -27.48 -4.31 3.76
CA VAL A 89 -27.01 -4.31 2.36
C VAL A 89 -25.88 -5.32 2.17
N LEU A 90 -24.92 -5.36 3.10
CA LEU A 90 -23.82 -6.30 3.04
C LEU A 90 -24.32 -7.75 3.21
N ARG A 91 -25.24 -7.99 4.15
CA ARG A 91 -25.83 -9.31 4.36
C ARG A 91 -26.57 -9.84 3.13
N ALA A 92 -27.40 -9.01 2.50
CA ALA A 92 -28.09 -9.37 1.26
C ALA A 92 -27.09 -9.68 0.12
N ARG A 93 -26.00 -8.91 0.03
CA ARG A 93 -24.92 -9.19 -0.94
C ARG A 93 -24.22 -10.52 -0.66
N LEU A 94 -23.91 -10.80 0.60
CA LEU A 94 -23.25 -12.04 1.02
C LEU A 94 -24.14 -13.26 0.72
N GLU A 95 -25.44 -13.15 0.99
CA GLU A 95 -26.43 -14.19 0.68
C GLU A 95 -26.50 -14.45 -0.83
N TYR A 96 -26.61 -13.40 -1.64
CA TYR A 96 -26.58 -13.52 -3.10
C TYR A 96 -25.30 -14.17 -3.63
N LEU A 97 -24.13 -13.77 -3.11
CA LEU A 97 -22.84 -14.35 -3.51
C LEU A 97 -22.71 -15.82 -3.12
N ARG A 98 -23.28 -16.20 -1.97
CA ARG A 98 -23.32 -17.57 -1.48
C ARG A 98 -24.22 -18.45 -2.36
N GLU A 99 -25.41 -17.97 -2.71
CA GLU A 99 -26.38 -18.74 -3.49
C GLU A 99 -26.00 -18.84 -4.97
N THR A 100 -25.52 -17.74 -5.56
CA THR A 100 -25.24 -17.67 -7.01
C THR A 100 -23.87 -18.20 -7.38
N PHE A 101 -22.85 -17.90 -6.56
CA PHE A 101 -21.45 -18.17 -6.89
C PHE A 101 -20.77 -19.15 -5.92
N ALA A 102 -21.50 -19.70 -4.93
CA ALA A 102 -20.96 -20.57 -3.89
C ALA A 102 -19.76 -19.97 -3.13
N ILE A 103 -19.69 -18.63 -3.05
CA ILE A 103 -18.61 -17.94 -2.35
C ILE A 103 -18.94 -17.89 -0.86
N ARG A 104 -18.00 -18.33 -0.02
CA ARG A 104 -18.15 -18.26 1.44
C ARG A 104 -18.08 -16.80 1.91
N GLU A 105 -18.88 -16.49 2.93
CA GLU A 105 -18.97 -15.13 3.48
C GLU A 105 -17.61 -14.63 4.00
N ASP A 106 -16.88 -15.48 4.74
CA ASP A 106 -15.54 -15.17 5.26
C ASP A 106 -14.51 -14.89 4.17
N ASP A 107 -14.65 -15.56 3.02
CA ASP A 107 -13.73 -15.40 1.90
C ASP A 107 -13.90 -14.05 1.24
N TYR A 108 -15.14 -13.63 1.00
CA TYR A 108 -15.47 -12.31 0.49
C TYR A 108 -15.03 -11.21 1.45
N LEU A 109 -15.35 -11.33 2.76
CA LEU A 109 -14.98 -10.33 3.76
C LEU A 109 -13.46 -10.15 3.87
N SER A 110 -12.72 -11.27 3.85
CA SER A 110 -11.25 -11.23 3.89
C SER A 110 -10.68 -10.64 2.61
N PHE A 111 -11.24 -11.00 1.44
CA PHE A 111 -10.82 -10.46 0.15
C PHE A 111 -11.03 -8.94 0.09
N ASP A 112 -12.23 -8.46 0.42
CA ASP A 112 -12.53 -7.02 0.36
C ASP A 112 -11.66 -6.20 1.33
N ALA A 113 -11.44 -6.71 2.54
CA ALA A 113 -10.58 -6.02 3.51
C ALA A 113 -9.11 -5.96 3.05
N LEU A 114 -8.59 -7.04 2.47
CA LEU A 114 -7.20 -7.07 1.97
C LEU A 114 -7.03 -6.24 0.70
N ARG A 115 -8.03 -6.23 -0.18
CA ARG A 115 -8.09 -5.35 -1.34
C ARG A 115 -7.99 -3.88 -0.89
N GLN A 116 -8.77 -3.49 0.11
CA GLN A 116 -8.71 -2.13 0.65
C GLN A 116 -7.37 -1.82 1.31
N ALA A 117 -6.83 -2.74 2.10
CA ALA A 117 -5.53 -2.54 2.75
C ALA A 117 -4.41 -2.37 1.71
N ALA A 118 -4.38 -3.22 0.69
CA ALA A 118 -3.43 -3.14 -0.41
C ALA A 118 -3.61 -1.86 -1.24
N GLN A 119 -4.84 -1.39 -1.41
CA GLN A 119 -5.11 -0.11 -2.07
C GLN A 119 -4.51 1.06 -1.29
N CYS A 120 -4.71 1.12 0.02
CA CYS A 120 -4.15 2.18 0.87
C CYS A 120 -2.62 2.16 0.86
N VAL A 121 -2.04 0.98 1.02
CA VAL A 121 -0.59 0.78 1.05
C VAL A 121 0.04 1.04 -0.32
N GLY A 122 -0.66 0.70 -1.41
CA GLY A 122 -0.21 0.94 -2.78
C GLY A 122 -0.14 2.42 -3.20
N ARG A 123 -0.74 3.35 -2.43
CA ARG A 123 -0.68 4.81 -2.70
C ARG A 123 0.69 5.43 -2.44
N VAL A 124 1.57 4.68 -1.78
CA VAL A 124 2.83 5.11 -1.19
C VAL A 124 3.99 4.95 -2.15
N ILE A 125 3.96 3.90 -2.98
CA ILE A 125 5.01 3.62 -3.96
C ILE A 125 4.45 3.89 -5.35
N ARG A 126 4.89 4.99 -5.95
CA ARG A 126 4.42 5.47 -7.25
C ARG A 126 5.39 5.22 -8.39
N SER A 127 6.68 5.19 -8.10
CA SER A 127 7.73 5.05 -9.11
C SER A 127 8.79 4.04 -8.68
N LYS A 128 9.54 3.49 -9.64
CA LYS A 128 10.63 2.55 -9.36
C LYS A 128 11.79 3.19 -8.59
N ASN A 129 11.90 4.52 -8.66
CA ASN A 129 12.92 5.29 -7.96
C ASN A 129 12.44 5.68 -6.55
N ASP A 130 11.19 5.37 -6.22
CA ASP A 130 10.62 5.66 -4.93
C ASP A 130 10.70 4.45 -4.01
N TYR A 131 10.90 4.74 -2.73
CA TYR A 131 10.94 3.72 -1.70
C TYR A 131 10.07 4.13 -0.52
N GLY A 132 9.40 3.14 0.05
CA GLY A 132 8.55 3.31 1.20
C GLY A 132 8.55 2.05 2.05
N LEU A 133 8.38 2.24 3.35
CA LEU A 133 8.17 1.16 4.30
C LEU A 133 6.67 0.90 4.46
N MET A 134 6.28 -0.38 4.37
CA MET A 134 4.89 -0.81 4.53
C MET A 134 4.81 -1.72 5.75
N VAL A 135 4.05 -1.32 6.77
CA VAL A 135 3.90 -2.08 8.02
C VAL A 135 2.45 -2.49 8.18
N PHE A 136 2.21 -3.81 8.28
CA PHE A 136 0.90 -4.36 8.60
C PHE A 136 0.83 -4.67 10.10
N ALA A 137 0.22 -3.77 10.87
CA ALA A 137 0.16 -3.85 12.32
C ALA A 137 -1.06 -4.65 12.81
N ASP A 138 -1.11 -5.94 12.46
CA ASP A 138 -2.11 -6.88 12.97
C ASP A 138 -1.65 -8.35 12.79
N CYS A 139 -1.82 -9.18 13.82
CA CYS A 139 -1.42 -10.60 13.77
C CYS A 139 -2.21 -11.41 12.73
N ARG A 140 -3.41 -10.97 12.33
CA ARG A 140 -4.26 -11.65 11.34
C ARG A 140 -3.61 -11.72 9.96
N TYR A 141 -2.74 -10.76 9.61
CA TYR A 141 -2.01 -10.79 8.34
C TYR A 141 -1.01 -11.97 8.25
N ASN A 142 -0.59 -12.53 9.39
CA ASN A 142 0.31 -13.68 9.40
C ASN A 142 -0.39 -15.00 9.01
N ARG A 143 -1.73 -15.04 9.03
CA ARG A 143 -2.46 -16.24 8.64
C ARG A 143 -2.39 -16.46 7.12
N SER A 144 -2.18 -17.71 6.71
CA SER A 144 -2.04 -18.09 5.29
C SER A 144 -3.26 -17.71 4.45
N ASP A 145 -4.48 -17.80 5.01
CA ASP A 145 -5.74 -17.42 4.34
C ASP A 145 -5.77 -15.95 3.90
N LYS A 146 -5.08 -15.08 4.65
CA LYS A 146 -5.03 -13.64 4.36
C LYS A 146 -3.77 -13.27 3.59
N ARG A 147 -2.62 -13.81 3.97
CA ARG A 147 -1.36 -13.55 3.31
C ARG A 147 -1.41 -13.91 1.82
N ASN A 148 -2.03 -15.04 1.48
CA ASN A 148 -2.15 -15.49 0.09
C ASN A 148 -3.10 -14.63 -0.75
N LYS A 149 -3.95 -13.81 -0.12
CA LYS A 149 -4.88 -12.89 -0.78
C LYS A 149 -4.27 -11.49 -1.00
N LEU A 150 -3.05 -11.24 -0.51
CA LEU A 150 -2.32 -10.01 -0.84
C LEU A 150 -1.78 -10.08 -2.28
N PRO A 151 -1.71 -8.95 -3.00
CA PRO A 151 -1.13 -8.89 -4.33
C PRO A 151 0.29 -9.47 -4.38
N GLY A 152 0.63 -10.18 -5.46
CA GLY A 152 1.93 -10.85 -5.60
C GLY A 152 3.14 -9.92 -5.48
N TRP A 153 3.01 -8.65 -5.85
CA TRP A 153 4.09 -7.67 -5.69
C TRP A 153 4.38 -7.34 -4.21
N ILE A 154 3.39 -7.39 -3.32
CA ILE A 154 3.58 -7.25 -1.86
C ILE A 154 4.11 -8.57 -1.30
N SER A 155 3.44 -9.68 -1.64
CA SER A 155 3.77 -11.01 -1.11
C SER A 155 5.18 -11.46 -1.46
N SER A 156 5.70 -11.07 -2.64
CA SER A 156 7.09 -11.37 -3.04
C SER A 156 8.15 -10.65 -2.19
N GLN A 157 7.81 -9.52 -1.59
CA GLN A 157 8.71 -8.75 -0.71
C GLN A 157 8.55 -9.15 0.78
N LEU A 158 7.46 -9.84 1.12
CA LEU A 158 7.16 -10.29 2.46
C LEU A 158 7.91 -11.59 2.80
N ARG A 159 9.21 -11.45 3.11
CA ARG A 159 10.08 -12.56 3.52
C ARG A 159 9.67 -13.10 4.90
N ASP A 160 9.94 -14.39 5.14
CA ASP A 160 9.61 -15.03 6.43
C ASP A 160 10.28 -14.35 7.64
N ALA A 161 11.48 -13.79 7.45
CA ALA A 161 12.18 -13.00 8.46
C ALA A 161 11.45 -11.71 8.88
N HIS A 162 10.49 -11.22 8.08
CA HIS A 162 9.72 -10.01 8.36
C HIS A 162 8.30 -10.32 8.88
N LEU A 163 8.01 -11.58 9.18
CA LEU A 163 6.72 -12.01 9.72
C LEU A 163 6.73 -12.01 11.24
N ASN A 164 5.59 -11.67 11.84
CA ASN A 164 5.36 -11.75 13.29
C ASN A 164 6.44 -11.04 14.14
N LEU A 165 6.90 -9.89 13.67
CA LEU A 165 7.88 -9.08 14.38
C LEU A 165 7.27 -8.37 15.59
N SER A 166 8.05 -8.25 16.67
CA SER A 166 7.73 -7.33 17.75
C SER A 166 7.93 -5.88 17.30
N VAL A 167 7.39 -4.91 18.06
CA VAL A 167 7.53 -3.48 17.75
C VAL A 167 9.01 -3.06 17.73
N ASP A 168 9.82 -3.56 18.66
CA ASP A 168 11.25 -3.25 18.73
C ASP A 168 12.03 -3.84 17.55
N MET A 169 11.75 -5.10 17.19
CA MET A 169 12.37 -5.73 16.01
C MET A 169 11.97 -5.01 14.73
N CYS A 170 10.68 -4.66 14.59
CA CYS A 170 10.19 -3.89 13.45
C CYS A 170 10.90 -2.52 13.36
N SER A 171 11.11 -1.85 14.49
CA SER A 171 11.80 -0.55 14.55
C SER A 171 13.28 -0.67 14.14
N HIS A 172 13.93 -1.76 14.53
CA HIS A 172 15.30 -2.06 14.14
C HIS A 172 15.41 -2.32 12.62
N VAL A 173 14.59 -3.23 12.10
CA VAL A 173 14.54 -3.54 10.66
C VAL A 173 14.19 -2.31 9.82
N ALA A 174 13.23 -1.50 10.27
CA ALA A 174 12.85 -0.26 9.61
C ALA A 174 14.04 0.72 9.53
N ARG A 175 14.80 0.86 10.61
CA ARG A 175 15.97 1.75 10.65
C ARG A 175 17.06 1.29 9.69
N GLU A 176 17.36 -0.01 9.65
CA GLU A 176 18.34 -0.57 8.73
C GLU A 176 17.91 -0.42 7.26
N TYR A 177 16.63 -0.72 6.98
CA TYR A 177 16.04 -0.60 5.65
C TYR A 177 16.14 0.85 5.12
N MET A 178 15.73 1.83 5.93
CA MET A 178 15.77 3.24 5.55
C MET A 178 17.21 3.74 5.35
N LYS A 179 18.16 3.33 6.19
CA LYS A 179 19.58 3.66 6.03
C LYS A 179 20.14 3.10 4.72
N LYS A 180 19.87 1.82 4.45
CA LYS A 180 20.34 1.16 3.23
C LYS A 180 19.85 1.91 1.99
N LEU A 181 18.55 2.15 1.90
CA LEU A 181 17.96 2.79 0.72
C LEU A 181 18.31 4.27 0.55
N ALA A 182 18.58 5.00 1.64
CA ALA A 182 19.06 6.37 1.54
C ALA A 182 20.48 6.48 0.98
N THR A 183 21.29 5.41 1.07
CA THR A 183 22.70 5.40 0.66
C THR A 183 22.96 4.79 -0.70
N VAL A 184 22.02 4.01 -1.27
CA VAL A 184 22.21 3.38 -2.58
C VAL A 184 22.06 4.47 -3.67
N PRO A 185 23.13 4.81 -4.41
CA PRO A 185 23.00 5.65 -5.59
C PRO A 185 22.09 4.92 -6.59
N VAL A 186 21.28 5.66 -7.35
CA VAL A 186 20.49 5.05 -8.44
C VAL A 186 21.46 4.46 -9.44
N ASP A 187 21.72 3.15 -9.33
CA ASP A 187 22.63 2.45 -10.22
C ASP A 187 21.95 2.35 -11.60
N GLU A 188 22.53 3.02 -12.59
CA GLU A 188 22.06 2.97 -13.98
C GLU A 188 21.97 1.51 -14.48
N MET A 189 22.79 0.61 -13.94
CA MET A 189 22.81 -0.80 -14.33
C MET A 189 21.59 -1.58 -13.81
N GLU A 190 21.14 -1.31 -12.58
CA GLU A 190 19.87 -1.86 -12.05
C GLU A 190 18.66 -1.23 -12.75
N MET A 191 18.72 0.08 -13.05
CA MET A 191 17.70 0.76 -13.84
C MET A 191 17.53 0.14 -15.23
N ARG A 192 18.62 -0.26 -15.90
CA ARG A 192 18.60 -0.95 -17.20
C ARG A 192 17.97 -2.36 -17.17
N LYS A 193 17.91 -3.01 -16.00
CA LYS A 193 17.16 -4.29 -15.86
C LYS A 193 15.65 -4.05 -15.84
N HIS A 194 15.22 -2.90 -15.35
CA HIS A 194 13.82 -2.56 -15.16
C HIS A 194 13.25 -1.65 -16.25
N LEU A 195 14.08 -0.92 -16.98
CA LEU A 195 13.72 -0.05 -18.10
C LEU A 195 14.21 -0.64 -19.42
N LEU A 196 13.35 -0.66 -20.43
CA LEU A 196 13.71 -1.10 -21.77
C LEU A 196 14.18 0.12 -22.58
N SER A 197 15.37 0.05 -23.14
CA SER A 197 15.84 1.04 -24.12
C SER A 197 15.33 0.69 -25.52
N GLU A 198 15.25 1.68 -26.41
CA GLU A 198 14.85 1.47 -27.81
C GLU A 198 15.76 0.43 -28.51
N SER A 199 17.06 0.48 -28.23
CA SER A 199 18.02 -0.51 -28.73
C SER A 199 17.75 -1.95 -28.23
N ALA A 200 17.35 -2.10 -26.96
CA ALA A 200 17.00 -3.40 -26.39
C ALA A 200 15.67 -3.93 -26.94
N LEU A 201 14.71 -3.04 -27.22
CA LEU A 201 13.47 -3.36 -27.92
C LEU A 201 13.73 -3.81 -29.35
N ALA A 202 14.60 -3.10 -30.09
CA ALA A 202 14.98 -3.47 -31.45
C ALA A 202 15.69 -4.85 -31.50
N GLN A 203 16.54 -5.16 -30.53
CA GLN A 203 17.17 -6.48 -30.40
C GLN A 203 16.15 -7.59 -30.10
N ARG A 204 15.21 -7.36 -29.17
CA ARG A 204 14.13 -8.31 -28.88
C ARG A 204 13.17 -8.51 -30.04
N GLY A 205 12.84 -7.44 -30.78
CA GLY A 205 12.04 -7.50 -32.00
C GLY A 205 12.70 -8.32 -33.09
N ARG A 206 14.02 -8.19 -33.29
CA ARG A 206 14.79 -9.01 -34.24
C ARG A 206 14.85 -10.48 -33.85
N LEU A 207 15.01 -10.77 -32.55
CA LEU A 207 14.96 -12.14 -32.02
C LEU A 207 13.58 -12.79 -32.24
N ALA A 208 12.49 -12.05 -32.02
CA ALA A 208 11.14 -12.52 -32.30
C ALA A 208 10.88 -12.79 -33.79
N SER A 209 11.39 -11.94 -34.69
CA SER A 209 11.30 -12.17 -36.15
C SER A 209 12.16 -13.32 -36.65
N SER A 210 13.22 -13.69 -35.94
CA SER A 210 14.06 -14.85 -36.28
C SER A 210 13.48 -16.19 -35.82
N SER A 211 12.56 -16.18 -34.85
CA SER A 211 11.84 -17.37 -34.36
C SER A 211 10.54 -17.67 -35.12
N SER A 212 10.02 -16.74 -35.91
CA SER A 212 8.79 -16.91 -36.72
C SER A 212 9.09 -17.36 -38.17
N GLY A 213 10.21 -18.06 -38.37
CA GLY A 213 10.70 -18.49 -39.68
C GLY A 213 10.32 -19.91 -40.09
N LYS A 214 9.20 -20.47 -39.59
CA LYS A 214 8.55 -21.66 -40.16
C LYS A 214 7.03 -21.58 -40.02
N GLU A 215 6.39 -21.65 -41.19
CA GLU A 215 4.98 -21.93 -41.49
C GLU A 215 3.94 -20.81 -41.32
N ASP A 216 3.64 -20.23 -42.49
CA ASP A 216 2.31 -20.12 -43.13
C ASP A 216 1.45 -18.86 -42.98
N ASP A 217 0.62 -18.79 -44.01
CA ASP A 217 0.12 -17.65 -44.78
C ASP A 217 -0.83 -16.68 -44.03
N GLY A 218 -1.02 -15.52 -44.64
CA GLY A 218 -1.51 -14.30 -44.01
C GLY A 218 -2.87 -14.37 -43.32
N THR A 219 -2.95 -13.78 -42.13
CA THR A 219 -4.01 -12.80 -41.79
C THR A 219 -3.52 -11.95 -40.62
N ALA A 220 -3.43 -10.64 -40.81
CA ALA A 220 -3.13 -9.70 -39.74
C ALA A 220 -4.30 -9.65 -38.75
N VAL A 221 -4.10 -10.15 -37.53
CA VAL A 221 -5.04 -9.98 -36.43
C VAL A 221 -4.47 -8.93 -35.48
N VAL A 222 -4.98 -7.71 -35.61
CA VAL A 222 -4.90 -6.67 -34.60
C VAL A 222 -5.85 -7.05 -33.48
N LEU A 223 -5.38 -7.11 -32.24
CA LEU A 223 -6.22 -7.29 -31.05
C LEU A 223 -5.78 -6.33 -29.93
N PRO A 224 -6.71 -6.00 -29.01
CA PRO A 224 -6.93 -4.67 -28.42
C PRO A 224 -6.00 -4.29 -27.26
#